data_AF-A0A7J5ZLD0-F1
#
_entry.id   AF-A0A7J5ZLD0-F1
#
_cell.length_a   1.000
_cell.length_b   1.000
_cell.length_c   1.000
_cell.angle_alpha   90.00
_cell.angle_beta   90.00
_cell.angle_gamma   90.00
#
_symmetry.space_group_name_H-M   'P 1'
#
loop_
_entity.id
_entity.type
_entity.pdbx_description
1 polymer ?
#
loop_
_entity_poly.entity_id
_entity_poly.type
_entity_poly.pdbx_seq_one_letter_code
_entity_poly.pdbx_strand_id
1 'polypeptide(L)'
;MADVCPPQCQDNIFEWADSEELVIAPQNQFHPLFSHTTRSFLKVRDDAPGSPQPDNFDVLVFDPSKNIKIPINLKSTDTADTLIKKYQQTKPELGKDLRLAFNGKPVAAHAILRDLGVKPGAVFITFQRCHGG
;
A
#
# COMPACT_ATOMS: atom_id res chain seq x y z
N MET A 1 -1.19 63.66 -7.42
CA MET A 1 -0.67 63.11 -8.68
C MET A 1 -0.73 61.61 -8.55
N ALA A 2 -1.55 60.98 -9.41
CA ALA A 2 -1.92 59.58 -9.34
C ALA A 2 -0.73 58.69 -9.70
N ASP A 3 -0.51 57.65 -8.90
CA ASP A 3 0.43 56.57 -9.20
C ASP A 3 -0.25 55.63 -10.20
N VAL A 4 0.25 55.61 -11.43
CA VAL A 4 -0.30 54.88 -12.56
C VAL A 4 0.37 53.49 -12.59
N CYS A 5 -0.39 52.45 -12.23
CA CYS A 5 -0.02 51.06 -12.54
C CYS A 5 -0.01 50.84 -14.05
N PRO A 6 1.01 50.18 -14.63
CA PRO A 6 0.92 49.66 -15.99
C PRO A 6 0.25 48.28 -16.03
N PRO A 7 -0.58 47.98 -17.05
CA PRO A 7 -1.27 46.70 -17.21
C PRO A 7 -0.51 45.78 -18.16
N GLN A 8 -0.14 44.57 -17.73
CA GLN A 8 0.07 43.44 -18.65
C GLN A 8 -0.35 42.13 -17.97
N CYS A 9 -1.65 41.88 -17.96
CA CYS A 9 -2.16 40.52 -18.02
C CYS A 9 -2.26 40.17 -19.50
N GLN A 10 -1.38 39.30 -19.98
CA GLN A 10 -1.61 38.59 -21.24
C GLN A 10 -1.87 37.13 -20.91
N ASP A 11 -3.10 36.73 -21.24
CA ASP A 11 -3.59 35.37 -21.34
C ASP A 11 -2.65 34.55 -22.23
N ASN A 12 -2.17 33.43 -21.73
CA ASN A 12 -1.73 32.33 -22.59
C ASN A 12 -2.38 31.05 -22.09
N ILE A 13 -3.48 30.73 -22.76
CA ILE A 13 -4.05 29.39 -22.86
C ILE A 13 -2.92 28.48 -23.36
N PHE A 14 -2.40 27.61 -22.51
CA PHE A 14 -1.49 26.57 -22.97
C PHE A 14 -2.32 25.42 -23.54
N GLU A 15 -2.35 25.41 -24.87
CA GLU A 15 -2.78 24.32 -25.73
C GLU A 15 -1.93 23.08 -25.38
N TRP A 16 -2.57 22.02 -24.90
CA TRP A 16 -1.88 20.77 -24.57
C TRP A 16 -1.60 20.02 -25.87
N ALA A 17 -0.45 20.28 -26.47
CA ALA A 17 0.07 19.47 -27.57
C ALA A 17 0.65 18.17 -27.01
N ASP A 18 0.12 17.06 -27.52
CA ASP A 18 0.63 15.71 -27.38
C ASP A 18 2.13 15.68 -27.72
N SER A 19 2.98 15.49 -26.71
CA SER A 19 4.41 15.29 -26.89
C SER A 19 4.77 13.95 -26.27
N GLU A 20 5.03 12.99 -27.15
CA GLU A 20 5.64 11.70 -26.83
C GLU A 20 6.96 11.95 -26.07
N GLU A 21 6.90 11.89 -24.75
CA GLU A 21 8.07 12.08 -23.89
C GLU A 21 8.97 10.83 -24.00
N LEU A 22 10.01 10.98 -24.82
CA LEU A 22 11.19 10.12 -24.81
C LEU A 22 11.66 9.95 -23.37
N VAL A 23 11.57 8.72 -22.86
CA VAL A 23 12.04 8.34 -21.53
C VAL A 23 13.56 8.56 -21.44
N ILE A 24 13.95 9.75 -20.98
CA ILE A 24 15.34 10.05 -20.61
C ILE A 24 15.59 9.32 -19.30
N ALA A 25 16.24 8.15 -19.39
CA ALA A 25 16.82 7.52 -18.21
C ALA A 25 17.77 8.53 -17.54
N PRO A 26 17.75 8.70 -16.20
CA PRO A 26 18.62 9.65 -15.55
C PRO A 26 20.08 9.23 -15.79
N GLN A 27 20.87 10.12 -16.40
CA GLN A 27 22.32 9.93 -16.48
C GLN A 27 22.89 10.03 -15.08
N ASN A 28 23.01 8.87 -14.47
CA ASN A 28 23.45 8.66 -13.10
C ASN A 28 24.99 8.74 -13.06
N GLN A 29 25.54 9.95 -13.19
CA GLN A 29 26.95 10.19 -12.92
C GLN A 29 27.16 10.23 -11.40
N PHE A 30 27.64 9.12 -10.86
CA PHE A 30 27.89 9.00 -9.43
C PHE A 30 29.29 9.46 -9.05
N HIS A 31 29.42 9.92 -7.81
CA HIS A 31 30.69 10.38 -7.26
C HIS A 31 31.75 9.25 -7.28
N PRO A 32 32.99 9.50 -7.73
CA PRO A 32 34.04 8.48 -7.90
C PRO A 32 34.34 7.63 -6.66
N LEU A 33 34.14 8.20 -5.46
CA LEU A 33 34.34 7.50 -4.17
C LEU A 33 33.44 6.28 -3.96
N PHE A 34 32.35 6.15 -4.70
CA PHE A 34 31.39 5.04 -4.58
C PHE A 34 31.44 4.08 -5.78
N SER A 35 32.54 4.09 -6.55
CA SER A 35 32.73 3.22 -7.72
C SER A 35 32.73 1.72 -7.38
N HIS A 36 33.14 1.36 -6.16
CA HIS A 36 33.26 -0.04 -5.70
C HIS A 36 32.14 -0.49 -4.74
N THR A 37 31.07 0.30 -4.60
CA THR A 37 29.94 -0.06 -3.74
C THR A 37 28.91 -0.87 -4.52
N THR A 38 28.55 -2.06 -4.03
CA THR A 38 27.44 -2.86 -4.59
C THR A 38 26.12 -2.11 -4.41
N ARG A 39 25.36 -1.99 -5.50
CA ARG A 39 24.07 -1.29 -5.51
C ARG A 39 22.95 -2.21 -5.89
N SER A 40 21.92 -2.17 -5.06
CA SER A 40 20.67 -2.91 -5.25
C SER A 40 19.57 -1.89 -5.46
N PHE A 41 18.81 -2.03 -6.54
CA PHE A 41 17.64 -1.20 -6.81
C PHE A 41 16.40 -2.09 -6.76
N LEU A 42 15.40 -1.64 -6.01
CA LEU A 42 14.11 -2.33 -5.98
C LEU A 42 13.24 -1.75 -7.09
N LYS A 43 13.06 -2.52 -8.17
CA LYS A 43 12.12 -2.15 -9.23
C LYS A 43 10.73 -2.60 -8.81
N VAL A 44 9.88 -1.64 -8.43
CA VAL A 44 8.46 -1.90 -8.23
C VAL A 44 7.88 -2.25 -9.60
N ARG A 45 7.29 -3.44 -9.73
CA ARG A 45 6.45 -3.77 -10.87
C ARG A 45 5.04 -3.38 -10.48
N ASP A 46 4.50 -2.37 -11.13
CA ASP A 46 3.07 -2.16 -11.09
C ASP A 46 2.41 -3.32 -11.83
N ASP A 47 1.54 -4.04 -11.13
CA ASP A 47 0.57 -4.90 -11.81
C ASP A 47 -0.22 -3.98 -12.74
N ALA A 48 -0.43 -4.42 -13.99
CA ALA A 48 -1.04 -3.60 -15.04
C ALA A 48 -2.29 -2.87 -14.49
N PRO A 49 -2.36 -1.53 -14.63
CA PRO A 49 -3.53 -0.77 -14.16
C PRO A 49 -4.78 -1.32 -14.86
N GLY A 50 -5.70 -1.86 -14.08
CA GLY A 50 -6.97 -2.42 -14.58
C GLY A 50 -7.09 -3.95 -14.59
N SER A 51 -6.12 -4.71 -14.03
CA SER A 51 -6.35 -6.13 -13.78
C SER A 51 -7.55 -6.30 -12.82
N PRO A 52 -8.61 -7.04 -13.20
CA PRO A 52 -9.72 -7.28 -12.30
C PRO A 52 -9.22 -7.99 -11.06
N GLN A 53 -9.32 -7.36 -9.89
CA GLN A 53 -9.01 -8.03 -8.64
C GLN A 53 -9.96 -9.23 -8.52
N PRO A 54 -9.45 -10.45 -8.29
CA PRO A 54 -10.31 -11.62 -8.19
C PRO A 54 -11.31 -11.42 -7.04
N ASP A 55 -12.57 -11.79 -7.28
CA ASP A 55 -13.65 -11.62 -6.30
C ASP A 55 -13.37 -12.37 -5.00
N ASN A 56 -12.72 -13.53 -5.09
CA ASN A 56 -12.24 -14.30 -3.94
C ASN A 56 -10.72 -14.45 -4.04
N PHE A 57 -10.01 -14.28 -2.94
CA PHE A 57 -8.58 -14.49 -2.85
C PHE A 57 -8.17 -14.97 -1.46
N ASP A 58 -7.01 -15.61 -1.41
CA ASP A 58 -6.40 -16.05 -0.17
C ASP A 58 -5.49 -14.96 0.39
N VAL A 59 -5.65 -14.68 1.68
CA VAL A 59 -4.71 -13.87 2.46
C VAL A 59 -4.06 -14.73 3.51
N LEU A 60 -2.86 -14.36 3.93
CA LEU A 60 -2.15 -15.01 5.02
C LEU A 60 -2.30 -14.15 6.28
N VAL A 61 -2.75 -14.76 7.37
CA VAL A 61 -2.68 -14.13 8.69
C VAL A 61 -1.50 -14.73 9.45
N PHE A 62 -0.53 -13.90 9.77
CA PHE A 62 0.65 -14.24 10.53
C PHE A 62 0.43 -13.95 12.01
N ASP A 63 0.60 -14.99 12.82
CA ASP A 63 0.63 -14.90 14.28
C ASP A 63 2.08 -14.93 14.76
N PRO A 64 2.61 -13.79 15.21
CA PRO A 64 4.01 -13.69 15.64
C PRO A 64 4.26 -14.44 16.96
N SER A 65 3.26 -14.61 17.82
CA SER A 65 3.43 -15.31 19.11
C SER A 65 3.67 -16.80 18.93
N LYS A 66 3.11 -17.39 17.86
CA LYS A 66 3.24 -18.81 17.53
C LYS A 66 4.12 -19.07 16.30
N ASN A 67 4.56 -18.01 15.63
CA ASN A 67 5.29 -18.07 14.36
C ASN A 67 4.56 -18.91 13.29
N ILE A 68 3.24 -18.74 13.17
CA ILE A 68 2.40 -19.48 12.21
C ILE A 68 1.76 -18.54 11.20
N LYS A 69 1.60 -19.02 9.96
CA LYS A 69 0.85 -18.33 8.89
C LYS A 69 -0.37 -19.17 8.56
N ILE A 70 -1.55 -18.57 8.62
CA ILE A 70 -2.82 -19.24 8.34
C ILE A 70 -3.42 -18.63 7.08
N PRO A 71 -3.62 -19.40 6.00
CA PRO A 71 -4.34 -18.93 4.83
C PRO A 71 -5.84 -18.83 5.13
N ILE A 72 -6.43 -17.70 4.76
CA ILE A 72 -7.87 -17.45 4.89
C ILE A 72 -8.39 -16.95 3.56
N ASN A 73 -9.39 -17.65 3.03
CA ASN A 73 -10.09 -17.26 1.82
C ASN A 73 -11.11 -16.16 2.13
N LEU A 74 -11.07 -15.06 1.38
CA LEU A 74 -11.92 -13.88 1.57
C LEU A 74 -12.40 -13.32 0.25
N LYS A 75 -13.43 -12.48 0.33
CA LYS A 75 -13.89 -11.67 -0.79
C LYS A 75 -13.24 -10.30 -0.80
N SER A 76 -13.10 -9.68 -1.97
CA SER A 76 -12.64 -8.29 -2.10
C SER A 76 -13.53 -7.28 -1.38
N THR A 77 -14.82 -7.59 -1.26
CA THR A 77 -15.83 -6.79 -0.56
C THR A 77 -15.92 -7.11 0.94
N ASP A 78 -15.22 -8.13 1.43
CA ASP A 78 -15.18 -8.42 2.86
C ASP A 78 -14.44 -7.31 3.61
N THR A 79 -14.74 -7.21 4.90
CA THR A 79 -14.07 -6.28 5.81
C THR A 79 -12.98 -6.99 6.62
N ALA A 80 -12.10 -6.22 7.23
CA ALA A 80 -11.12 -6.74 8.17
C ALA A 80 -11.77 -7.47 9.37
N ASP A 81 -12.97 -7.08 9.78
CA ASP A 81 -13.75 -7.77 10.83
C ASP A 81 -14.16 -9.19 10.40
N THR A 82 -14.57 -9.37 9.14
CA THR A 82 -14.83 -10.70 8.57
C THR A 82 -13.58 -11.58 8.62
N LEU A 83 -12.41 -11.00 8.31
CA LEU A 83 -11.12 -11.69 8.40
C LEU A 83 -10.80 -12.10 9.85
N ILE A 84 -10.98 -11.19 10.81
CA ILE A 84 -10.79 -11.46 12.24
C ILE A 84 -11.70 -12.61 12.69
N LYS A 85 -12.98 -12.58 12.31
CA LYS A 85 -13.96 -13.63 12.66
C LYS A 85 -13.57 -14.99 12.09
N LYS A 86 -13.18 -15.07 10.80
CA LYS A 86 -12.70 -16.33 10.19
C LYS A 86 -11.43 -16.84 10.85
N TYR A 87 -10.53 -15.92 11.24
CA TYR A 87 -9.33 -16.28 11.98
C TYR A 87 -9.67 -16.86 13.36
N GLN A 88 -10.56 -16.22 14.12
CA GLN A 88 -11.00 -16.69 15.43
C GLN A 88 -11.75 -18.04 15.38
N GLN A 89 -12.48 -18.31 14.30
CA GLN A 89 -13.09 -19.64 14.08
C GLN A 89 -12.02 -20.72 13.90
N THR A 90 -10.93 -20.39 13.21
CA THR A 90 -9.79 -21.32 13.02
C THR A 90 -8.93 -21.44 14.29
N LYS A 91 -8.80 -20.36 15.06
CA LYS A 91 -7.98 -20.26 16.27
C LYS A 91 -8.70 -19.48 17.38
N PRO A 92 -9.56 -20.14 18.17
CA PRO A 92 -10.32 -19.48 19.24
C PRO A 92 -9.44 -19.08 20.43
N GLU A 93 -8.19 -19.54 20.49
CA GLU A 93 -7.24 -19.22 21.54
C GLU A 93 -6.78 -17.76 21.54
N LEU A 94 -6.85 -17.07 20.39
CA LEU A 94 -6.57 -15.65 20.33
C LEU A 94 -7.80 -14.88 20.81
N GLY A 95 -7.66 -14.24 21.98
CA GLY A 95 -8.74 -13.56 22.70
C GLY A 95 -9.47 -12.45 21.91
N LYS A 96 -10.52 -11.92 22.54
CA LYS A 96 -11.48 -10.96 21.94
C LYS A 96 -10.87 -9.64 21.45
N ASP A 97 -9.66 -9.30 21.87
CA ASP A 97 -8.99 -8.02 21.60
C ASP A 97 -7.97 -8.10 20.43
N LEU A 98 -8.18 -9.07 19.54
CA LEU A 98 -7.32 -9.29 18.37
C LEU A 98 -7.39 -8.10 17.41
N ARG A 99 -6.22 -7.58 17.03
CA ARG A 99 -6.09 -6.54 16.00
C ARG A 99 -5.21 -7.02 14.86
N LEU A 100 -5.44 -6.46 13.69
CA LEU A 100 -4.69 -6.75 12.48
C LEU A 100 -3.89 -5.54 12.01
N ALA A 101 -2.69 -5.79 11.52
CA ALA A 101 -1.89 -4.81 10.80
C ALA A 101 -1.62 -5.30 9.36
N PHE A 102 -1.61 -4.36 8.42
CA PHE A 102 -1.28 -4.58 7.02
C PHE A 102 -0.29 -3.51 6.57
N ASN A 103 0.78 -3.90 5.89
CA ASN A 103 1.87 -2.99 5.48
C ASN A 103 2.40 -2.10 6.62
N GLY A 104 2.54 -2.68 7.82
CA GLY A 104 3.03 -1.99 9.02
C GLY A 104 2.02 -1.04 9.68
N LYS A 105 0.79 -0.92 9.17
CA LYS A 105 -0.24 -0.04 9.72
C LYS A 105 -1.39 -0.85 10.34
N PRO A 106 -1.94 -0.43 11.50
CA PRO A 106 -3.11 -1.06 12.06
C PRO A 106 -4.32 -0.87 11.13
N VAL A 107 -5.11 -1.92 10.96
CA VAL A 107 -6.30 -1.94 10.11
C VAL A 107 -7.55 -1.76 10.97
N ALA A 108 -8.44 -0.86 10.56
CA ALA A 108 -9.73 -0.70 11.22
C ALA A 108 -10.67 -1.87 10.87
N ALA A 109 -11.44 -2.36 11.84
CA ALA A 109 -12.30 -3.54 11.66
C ALA A 109 -13.30 -3.39 10.49
N HIS A 110 -13.84 -2.20 10.27
CA HIS A 110 -14.80 -1.92 9.20
C HIS A 110 -14.16 -1.61 7.84
N ALA A 111 -12.82 -1.61 7.73
CA ALA A 111 -12.15 -1.33 6.47
C ALA A 111 -12.37 -2.48 5.47
N ILE A 112 -12.74 -2.13 4.24
CA ILE A 112 -12.96 -3.08 3.15
C ILE A 112 -11.60 -3.48 2.55
N LEU A 113 -11.39 -4.77 2.28
CA LEU A 113 -10.10 -5.28 1.82
C LEU A 113 -9.66 -4.70 0.47
N ARG A 114 -10.60 -4.46 -0.46
CA ARG A 114 -10.30 -3.80 -1.73
C ARG A 114 -9.78 -2.36 -1.54
N ASP A 115 -10.35 -1.62 -0.59
CA ASP A 115 -9.99 -0.21 -0.34
C ASP A 115 -8.60 -0.12 0.31
N LEU A 116 -8.18 -1.18 1.00
CA LEU A 116 -6.84 -1.35 1.54
C LEU A 116 -5.80 -1.78 0.48
N GLY A 117 -6.21 -2.02 -0.77
CA GLY A 117 -5.32 -2.48 -1.84
C GLY A 117 -4.76 -3.89 -1.59
N VAL A 118 -5.51 -4.74 -0.89
CA VAL A 118 -5.08 -6.09 -0.51
C VAL A 118 -5.03 -6.96 -1.75
N LYS A 119 -3.86 -7.51 -2.06
CA LYS A 119 -3.66 -8.42 -3.19
C LYS A 119 -3.74 -9.88 -2.74
N PRO A 120 -4.00 -10.83 -3.66
CA PRO A 120 -3.85 -12.25 -3.36
C PRO A 120 -2.48 -12.56 -2.77
N GLY A 121 -2.44 -13.35 -1.70
CA GLY A 121 -1.21 -13.66 -0.96
C GLY A 121 -0.73 -12.57 0.01
N ALA A 122 -1.48 -11.49 0.18
CA ALA A 122 -1.19 -10.45 1.16
C ALA A 122 -1.07 -11.02 2.57
N VAL A 123 -0.17 -10.44 3.37
CA VAL A 123 0.08 -10.87 4.75
C VAL A 123 -0.45 -9.83 5.72
N PHE A 124 -1.38 -10.26 6.58
CA PHE A 124 -1.81 -9.54 7.76
C PHE A 124 -1.07 -10.05 8.98
N ILE A 125 -0.77 -9.18 9.93
CA ILE A 125 -0.09 -9.55 11.17
C ILE A 125 -1.05 -9.33 12.33
N THR A 126 -1.20 -10.33 13.19
CA THR A 126 -1.96 -10.19 14.42
C THR A 126 -1.15 -9.49 15.50
N PHE A 127 -1.80 -8.65 16.30
CA PHE A 127 -1.19 -8.06 17.48
C PHE A 127 -2.24 -7.78 18.57
N GLN A 128 -1.75 -7.60 19.79
CA GLN A 128 -2.53 -7.15 20.94
C GLN A 128 -1.87 -5.89 21.51
N ARG A 129 -2.67 -4.99 22.08
CA ARG A 129 -2.13 -3.83 22.79
C ARG A 129 -1.67 -4.26 24.17
N CYS A 130 -0.42 -3.92 24.51
CA CYS A 130 0.05 -4.01 25.88
C CYS A 130 -0.49 -2.80 26.67
N HIS A 131 -1.13 -3.06 27.80
CA HIS A 131 -1.50 -2.01 28.75
C HIS A 131 -0.35 -1.89 29.76
N GLY A 132 0.36 -0.76 29.74
CA GLY A 132 1.41 -0.44 30.72
C GLY A 132 0.79 0.14 32.00
N GLY A 133 1.38 -0.20 33.16
CA GLY A 133 1.06 0.36 34.47
C GLY A 133 2.15 1.26 35.00
#